data_AF-A0A1Q3GJX7-F1
#
_entry.id   AF-A0A1Q3GJX7-F1
#
_cell.length_a   1.000
_cell.length_b   1.000
_cell.length_c   1.000
_cell.angle_alpha   90.00
_cell.angle_beta   90.00
_cell.angle_gamma   90.00
#
_symmetry.space_group_name_H-M   'P 1'
#
loop_
_entity.id
_entity.type
_entity.pdbx_description
1 polymer ?
#
loop_
_entity_poly.entity_id
_entity_poly.type
_entity_poly.pdbx_seq_one_letter_code
_entity_poly.pdbx_strand_id
1 'polypeptide(L)'
;MKDNQKIGLEVNRLNFPSLQSISLKKTNFAASKNKQLMKFKSIVLSLCMMVGFSAKSLANAGMPGFWDVGAGGNFIPFFAKDSVHLGKIQMQSELVMVMLYPGFAVVKGEYFMQNLTNQSIQMTTGYPINSAFMNKAMTSVHMSDLYELKVKVNGKSVTVKRASSANVDAYQDQALDQVDNWYIWEAAYAPKTITKIEVYFLVNTNQAQLREGYNADYHNGFSYLLESGKAWAKNIERGRVYMQLMDTLQVKSIQGVYPFKAFKTDSKNQLVYDFVDLEPNENNNIVIRYAEQLSKFNFNKIQQQATSYYKKIDRLDSETIKQLDTKQWKTVTAADFKIYSKNGGVLVFFPLLMAYLIPVLVVVFAVIMWFRYQRRKAKK
;
A
#
# COMPACT_ATOMS: atom_id res chain seq x y z
N MET A 1 -7.55 -7.11 61.20
CA MET A 1 -7.91 -6.50 62.51
C MET A 1 -6.80 -5.51 62.86
N LYS A 2 -7.19 -4.25 63.14
CA LYS A 2 -6.42 -2.99 63.27
C LYS A 2 -6.56 -2.01 62.10
N ASP A 3 -7.36 -1.00 62.40
CA ASP A 3 -7.65 0.26 61.74
C ASP A 3 -6.43 1.21 61.64
N ASN A 4 -6.46 2.16 60.70
CA ASN A 4 -6.70 3.57 61.05
C ASN A 4 -6.76 4.53 59.86
N GLN A 5 -7.63 5.53 60.04
CA GLN A 5 -8.10 6.61 59.17
C GLN A 5 -7.09 7.73 58.88
N LYS A 6 -7.37 8.54 57.83
CA LYS A 6 -7.18 10.02 57.77
C LYS A 6 -7.97 10.58 56.56
N ILE A 7 -9.17 11.14 56.75
CA ILE A 7 -9.54 12.56 56.98
C ILE A 7 -9.29 13.46 55.76
N GLY A 8 -10.39 13.94 55.16
CA GLY A 8 -10.43 15.04 54.19
C GLY A 8 -10.71 16.40 54.85
N LEU A 9 -10.69 17.46 54.05
CA LEU A 9 -11.30 18.76 54.36
C LEU A 9 -11.55 19.54 53.05
N GLU A 10 -12.79 20.01 52.93
CA GLU A 10 -13.40 20.80 51.86
C GLU A 10 -13.90 22.08 52.54
N VAL A 11 -13.60 23.29 52.05
CA VAL A 11 -14.36 24.52 52.41
C VAL A 11 -14.32 25.59 51.29
N ASN A 12 -15.48 25.72 50.65
CA ASN A 12 -16.27 26.89 50.25
C ASN A 12 -15.75 28.10 49.43
N ARG A 13 -16.60 28.35 48.43
CA ARG A 13 -16.89 29.54 47.61
C ARG A 13 -17.20 30.81 48.43
N LEU A 14 -17.03 31.98 47.81
CA LEU A 14 -17.96 33.12 47.91
C LEU A 14 -17.93 33.97 46.62
N ASN A 15 -19.02 34.68 46.38
CA ASN A 15 -19.62 35.06 45.09
C ASN A 15 -19.89 36.59 45.06
N PHE A 16 -19.71 37.24 43.88
CA PHE A 16 -20.40 38.46 43.35
C PHE A 16 -20.33 39.79 44.15
N PRO A 17 -20.68 41.00 43.61
CA PRO A 17 -21.48 41.31 42.41
C PRO A 17 -20.99 42.48 41.51
N SER A 18 -21.92 42.90 40.64
CA SER A 18 -21.94 43.58 39.33
C SER A 18 -22.14 45.13 39.31
N LEU A 19 -22.15 45.66 38.06
CA LEU A 19 -22.84 46.86 37.47
C LEU A 19 -21.89 48.01 37.02
N GLN A 20 -21.77 48.28 35.70
CA GLN A 20 -22.51 49.30 34.87
C GLN A 20 -22.32 50.75 35.39
N SER A 21 -22.08 51.84 34.64
CA SER A 21 -22.19 52.20 33.21
C SER A 21 -21.61 53.62 32.96
N ILE A 22 -21.04 53.86 31.77
CA ILE A 22 -21.15 55.03 30.85
C ILE A 22 -21.08 56.50 31.38
N SER A 23 -20.13 57.29 30.86
CA SER A 23 -20.35 58.69 30.40
C SER A 23 -19.25 59.18 29.42
N LEU A 24 -19.58 60.20 28.63
CA LEU A 24 -19.13 60.55 27.26
C LEU A 24 -18.14 61.74 27.15
N LYS A 25 -17.37 61.75 26.04
CA LYS A 25 -16.91 62.90 25.20
C LYS A 25 -15.96 63.93 25.86
N LYS A 26 -15.00 64.60 25.20
CA LYS A 26 -14.50 64.75 23.81
C LYS A 26 -13.23 65.62 23.95
N THR A 27 -12.14 65.33 23.24
CA THR A 27 -11.36 66.33 22.46
C THR A 27 -10.27 65.65 21.62
N ASN A 28 -10.50 65.71 20.31
CA ASN A 28 -9.53 65.52 19.22
C ASN A 28 -8.51 66.70 19.24
N PHE A 29 -7.36 66.74 18.56
CA PHE A 29 -7.17 66.72 17.10
C PHE A 29 -5.66 67.03 16.88
N ALA A 30 -4.75 66.03 16.80
CA ALA A 30 -3.35 66.29 16.37
C ALA A 30 -2.45 65.04 16.21
N ALA A 31 -2.84 63.86 16.72
CA ALA A 31 -1.94 62.69 16.75
C ALA A 31 -2.20 61.65 15.62
N SER A 32 -2.95 62.02 14.58
CA SER A 32 -3.46 61.07 13.57
C SER A 32 -2.50 60.83 12.38
N LYS A 33 -1.73 61.84 11.95
CA LYS A 33 -0.85 61.68 10.76
C LYS A 33 0.47 60.95 11.04
N ASN A 34 1.10 61.15 12.21
CA ASN A 34 2.37 60.48 12.53
C ASN A 34 2.23 59.01 12.99
N LYS A 35 1.03 58.61 13.46
CA LYS A 35 0.76 57.23 13.86
C LYS A 35 0.47 56.31 12.67
N GLN A 36 0.01 56.86 11.54
CA GLN A 36 -0.17 56.11 10.29
C GLN A 36 1.16 55.84 9.56
N LEU A 37 2.08 56.80 9.54
CA LEU A 37 3.36 56.65 8.85
C LEU A 37 4.30 55.64 9.54
N MET A 38 4.32 55.60 10.87
CA MET A 38 5.08 54.59 11.64
C MET A 38 4.46 53.19 11.56
N LYS A 39 3.14 53.08 11.45
CA LYS A 39 2.47 51.79 11.22
C LYS A 39 2.77 51.23 9.83
N PHE A 40 2.84 52.08 8.81
CA PHE A 40 3.13 51.63 7.45
C PHE A 40 4.57 51.12 7.29
N LYS A 41 5.57 51.78 7.90
CA LYS A 41 6.97 51.29 7.89
C LYS A 41 7.13 49.97 8.65
N SER A 42 6.42 49.79 9.77
CA SER A 42 6.45 48.52 10.53
C SER A 42 5.74 47.38 9.79
N ILE A 43 4.67 47.68 9.04
CA ILE A 43 3.98 46.71 8.17
C ILE A 43 4.85 46.32 6.97
N VAL A 44 5.53 47.29 6.33
CA VAL A 44 6.43 47.00 5.19
C VAL A 44 7.68 46.24 5.62
N LEU A 45 8.26 46.55 6.79
CA LEU A 45 9.40 45.79 7.32
C LEU A 45 9.01 44.37 7.74
N SER A 46 7.79 44.17 8.25
CA SER A 46 7.23 42.83 8.53
C SER A 46 6.91 42.06 7.25
N LEU A 47 6.44 42.73 6.19
CA LEU A 47 6.23 42.11 4.87
C LEU A 47 7.57 41.70 4.23
N CYS A 48 8.61 42.51 4.35
CA CYS A 48 9.94 42.19 3.82
C CYS A 48 10.65 41.07 4.60
N MET A 49 10.43 40.94 5.91
CA MET A 49 10.94 39.77 6.66
C MET A 49 10.20 38.47 6.32
N MET A 50 8.94 38.52 5.87
CA MET A 50 8.23 37.33 5.38
C MET A 50 8.71 36.86 4.00
N VAL A 51 9.36 37.72 3.21
CA VAL A 51 9.86 37.39 1.86
C VAL A 51 11.33 36.89 1.88
N GLY A 52 12.04 37.04 3.00
CA GLY A 52 13.47 36.71 3.12
C GLY A 52 13.84 35.29 3.57
N PHE A 53 12.88 34.47 4.01
CA PHE A 53 13.13 33.08 4.43
C PHE A 53 12.13 32.11 3.79
N SER A 54 12.17 32.02 2.46
CA SER A 54 11.60 30.88 1.73
C SER A 54 12.70 29.94 1.22
N ALA A 55 13.69 29.66 2.06
CA ALA A 55 14.40 28.39 1.94
C ALA A 55 13.43 27.32 2.43
N LYS A 56 12.72 26.68 1.50
CA LYS A 56 11.91 25.49 1.76
C LYS A 56 12.84 24.36 2.22
N SER A 57 13.23 24.38 3.48
CA SER A 57 13.58 23.18 4.23
C SER A 57 12.27 22.46 4.53
N LEU A 58 11.68 21.84 3.51
CA LEU A 58 10.61 20.86 3.70
C LEU A 58 11.25 19.59 4.27
N ALA A 59 11.46 19.58 5.58
CA ALA A 59 11.49 18.33 6.30
C ALA A 59 10.05 17.79 6.28
N ASN A 60 9.78 16.83 5.41
CA ASN A 60 8.54 16.05 5.41
C ASN A 60 8.51 15.19 6.69
N ALA A 61 8.13 15.79 7.81
CA ALA A 61 7.73 15.06 8.99
C ALA A 61 6.27 14.63 8.81
N GLY A 62 6.07 13.49 8.16
CA GLY A 62 4.83 12.71 8.17
C GLY A 62 5.12 11.36 8.82
N MET A 63 4.45 11.08 9.94
CA MET A 63 4.54 9.85 10.73
C MET A 63 3.21 9.06 10.64
N PRO A 64 3.18 7.78 11.07
CA PRO A 64 2.42 6.72 10.41
C PRO A 64 1.00 6.45 10.90
N GLY A 65 0.10 6.20 9.93
CA GLY A 65 -1.19 5.54 10.15
C GLY A 65 -1.77 5.06 8.82
N PHE A 66 -1.88 3.75 8.64
CA PHE A 66 -2.57 3.14 7.49
C PHE A 66 -4.07 3.25 7.69
N TRP A 67 -4.78 3.80 6.71
CA TRP A 67 -6.21 3.59 6.54
C TRP A 67 -6.51 3.14 5.12
N ASP A 68 -7.55 2.32 5.08
CA ASP A 68 -8.08 1.48 4.03
C ASP A 68 -8.18 2.14 2.64
N VAL A 69 -7.97 1.32 1.61
CA VAL A 69 -8.21 1.61 0.18
C VAL A 69 -7.32 2.71 -0.43
N GLY A 70 -6.05 2.38 -0.71
CA GLY A 70 -5.17 3.30 -1.45
C GLY A 70 -3.70 3.01 -1.27
N ALA A 71 -3.06 2.35 -2.24
CA ALA A 71 -1.65 2.63 -2.43
C ALA A 71 -1.53 4.06 -2.91
N GLY A 72 -0.96 4.89 -2.07
CA GLY A 72 -0.93 6.32 -2.27
C GLY A 72 -0.22 6.98 -1.13
N GLY A 73 1.07 6.68 -0.97
CA GLY A 73 1.98 7.57 -0.26
C GLY A 73 2.37 7.13 1.14
N ASN A 74 3.68 6.90 1.28
CA ASN A 74 4.48 6.91 2.51
C ASN A 74 4.66 5.53 3.15
N PHE A 75 5.71 4.85 2.68
CA PHE A 75 6.35 3.76 3.41
C PHE A 75 6.79 4.27 4.78
N ILE A 76 6.38 3.56 5.82
CA ILE A 76 6.62 3.91 7.21
C ILE A 76 7.82 3.09 7.70
N PRO A 77 8.78 3.67 8.45
CA PRO A 77 9.71 2.85 9.21
C PRO A 77 8.87 2.09 10.25
N PHE A 78 8.61 0.81 9.99
CA PHE A 78 7.77 -0.02 10.86
C PHE A 78 8.28 -0.07 12.31
N PHE A 79 9.55 0.25 12.52
CA PHE A 79 10.21 0.27 13.81
C PHE A 79 10.63 1.69 14.19
N ALA A 80 10.03 2.24 15.24
CA ALA A 80 10.34 3.57 15.76
C ALA A 80 11.84 3.74 16.01
N LYS A 81 12.49 2.71 16.56
CA LYS A 81 13.94 2.65 16.82
C LYS A 81 14.79 2.84 15.56
N ASP A 82 14.29 2.42 14.40
CA ASP A 82 15.03 2.39 13.14
C ASP A 82 14.71 3.62 12.26
N SER A 83 13.74 4.46 12.65
CA SER A 83 13.38 5.69 11.94
C SER A 83 14.56 6.65 11.77
N VAL A 84 15.49 6.67 12.73
CA VAL A 84 16.73 7.45 12.67
C VAL A 84 17.67 7.02 11.55
N HIS A 85 17.43 5.86 10.93
CA HIS A 85 18.20 5.31 9.83
C HIS A 85 17.57 5.55 8.45
N LEU A 86 16.36 6.11 8.39
CA LEU A 86 15.73 6.50 7.13
C LEU A 86 16.57 7.50 6.34
N GLY A 87 16.60 7.33 5.02
CA GLY A 87 17.40 8.19 4.14
C GLY A 87 18.91 8.04 4.30
N LYS A 88 19.41 7.08 5.09
CA LYS A 88 20.86 6.79 5.24
C LYS A 88 21.34 5.59 4.44
N ILE A 89 20.43 4.71 4.02
CA ILE A 89 20.72 3.55 3.17
C ILE A 89 20.07 3.77 1.81
N GLN A 90 20.84 3.68 0.72
CA GLN A 90 20.36 3.83 -0.66
C GLN A 90 20.29 2.46 -1.35
N MET A 91 19.23 2.22 -2.13
CA MET A 91 19.18 1.09 -3.05
C MET A 91 19.94 1.44 -4.34
N GLN A 92 21.14 0.88 -4.50
CA GLN A 92 21.99 1.09 -5.69
C GLN A 92 21.48 0.30 -6.89
N SER A 93 21.05 -0.94 -6.65
CA SER A 93 20.42 -1.72 -7.70
C SER A 93 19.47 -2.78 -7.18
N GLU A 94 18.52 -3.16 -8.00
CA GLU A 94 17.69 -4.33 -7.78
C GLU A 94 17.58 -5.26 -9.00
N LEU A 95 17.49 -6.56 -8.73
CA LEU A 95 17.10 -7.57 -9.69
C LEU A 95 15.97 -8.40 -9.09
N VAL A 96 14.77 -8.30 -9.66
CA VAL A 96 13.62 -9.10 -9.26
C VAL A 96 13.40 -10.18 -10.29
N MET A 97 13.68 -11.42 -9.92
CA MET A 97 13.40 -12.60 -10.73
C MET A 97 12.08 -13.22 -10.29
N VAL A 98 11.22 -13.50 -11.27
CA VAL A 98 9.91 -14.12 -11.06
C VAL A 98 9.78 -15.32 -11.97
N MET A 99 9.57 -16.51 -11.39
CA MET A 99 9.06 -17.65 -12.13
C MET A 99 7.55 -17.70 -11.96
N LEU A 100 6.83 -17.34 -13.03
CA LEU A 100 5.37 -17.25 -13.02
C LEU A 100 4.77 -18.58 -13.49
N TYR A 101 3.96 -19.22 -12.65
CA TYR A 101 3.28 -20.49 -12.92
C TYR A 101 1.76 -20.27 -12.97
N PRO A 102 0.98 -21.22 -13.54
CA PRO A 102 -0.46 -21.22 -13.37
C PRO A 102 -0.85 -21.29 -11.88
N GLY A 103 -1.38 -20.20 -11.34
CA GLY A 103 -1.89 -20.10 -9.97
C GLY A 103 -0.87 -19.78 -8.85
N PHE A 104 0.44 -19.71 -9.14
CA PHE A 104 1.42 -19.16 -8.20
C PHE A 104 2.64 -18.50 -8.83
N ALA A 105 3.44 -17.80 -8.03
CA ALA A 105 4.75 -17.29 -8.41
C ALA A 105 5.82 -17.68 -7.41
N VAL A 106 7.04 -17.88 -7.91
CA VAL A 106 8.27 -17.97 -7.10
C VAL A 106 9.07 -16.71 -7.37
N VAL A 107 9.42 -15.97 -6.33
CA VAL A 107 10.12 -14.69 -6.46
C VAL A 107 11.47 -14.75 -5.76
N LYS A 108 12.49 -14.17 -6.40
CA LYS A 108 13.80 -13.87 -5.84
C LYS A 108 14.15 -12.42 -6.14
N GLY A 109 14.19 -11.57 -5.11
CA GLY A 109 14.72 -10.22 -5.19
C GLY A 109 16.18 -10.19 -4.77
N GLU A 110 17.05 -9.55 -5.53
CA GLU A 110 18.41 -9.18 -5.12
C GLU A 110 18.52 -7.67 -5.03
N TYR A 111 18.87 -7.17 -3.85
CA TYR A 111 18.98 -5.73 -3.57
C TYR A 111 20.39 -5.40 -3.12
N PHE A 112 20.98 -4.37 -3.73
CA PHE A 112 22.30 -3.87 -3.38
C PHE A 112 22.14 -2.56 -2.62
N MET A 113 22.30 -2.61 -1.30
CA MET A 113 21.96 -1.53 -0.39
C MET A 113 23.23 -0.85 0.13
N GLN A 114 23.47 0.41 -0.22
CA GLN A 114 24.64 1.16 0.20
C GLN A 114 24.36 1.97 1.47
N ASN A 115 25.20 1.82 2.49
CA ASN A 115 25.23 2.74 3.62
C ASN A 115 25.93 4.04 3.23
N LEU A 116 25.21 5.16 3.26
CA LEU A 116 25.74 6.47 2.89
C LEU A 116 26.52 7.15 4.02
N THR A 117 26.59 6.55 5.21
CA THR A 117 27.20 7.15 6.39
C THR A 117 28.56 6.55 6.73
N ASN A 118 29.29 7.21 7.62
CA ASN A 118 30.56 6.73 8.17
C ASN A 118 30.35 5.84 9.41
N GLN A 119 29.11 5.52 9.78
CA GLN A 119 28.78 4.73 10.95
C GLN A 119 28.09 3.42 10.53
N SER A 120 28.29 2.37 11.31
CA SER A 120 27.54 1.14 11.10
C SER A 120 26.08 1.39 11.45
N ILE A 121 25.18 0.89 10.60
CA ILE A 121 23.73 0.95 10.83
C ILE A 121 23.24 -0.47 11.05
N GLN A 122 22.54 -0.71 12.15
CA GLN A 122 21.73 -1.91 12.32
C GLN A 122 20.28 -1.50 12.15
N MET A 123 19.54 -2.24 11.34
CA MET A 123 18.17 -1.88 11.01
C MET A 123 17.31 -3.12 10.88
N THR A 124 16.10 -3.05 11.41
CA THR A 124 15.06 -4.05 11.19
C THR A 124 14.30 -3.67 9.92
N THR A 125 14.24 -4.58 8.97
CA THR A 125 13.49 -4.42 7.70
C THR A 125 12.39 -5.46 7.66
N GLY A 126 11.31 -5.17 6.95
CA GLY A 126 10.22 -6.13 6.79
C GLY A 126 9.54 -6.07 5.45
N TYR A 127 8.83 -7.17 5.14
CA TYR A 127 7.94 -7.33 4.01
C TYR A 127 6.52 -7.55 4.54
N PRO A 128 5.51 -6.84 4.01
CA PRO A 128 4.12 -7.10 4.38
C PRO A 128 3.70 -8.49 3.88
N ILE A 129 2.97 -9.23 4.72
CA ILE A 129 2.45 -10.56 4.41
C ILE A 129 1.35 -10.42 3.38
N ASN A 130 0.33 -9.59 3.64
CA ASN A 130 -0.70 -9.25 2.67
C ASN A 130 -0.63 -7.76 2.32
N SER A 131 -1.04 -7.42 1.10
CA SER A 131 -1.20 -6.03 0.69
C SER A 131 -2.31 -5.90 -0.35
N ALA A 132 -3.05 -4.80 -0.27
CA ALA A 132 -3.98 -4.38 -1.30
C ALA A 132 -3.59 -2.97 -1.73
N PHE A 133 -3.73 -2.70 -3.02
CA PHE A 133 -3.40 -1.38 -3.54
C PHE A 133 -4.37 -0.89 -4.59
N MET A 134 -4.46 0.43 -4.69
CA MET A 134 -5.11 1.10 -5.81
C MET A 134 -4.10 1.25 -6.93
N ASN A 135 -4.52 0.96 -8.15
CA ASN A 135 -3.68 1.10 -9.33
C ASN A 135 -4.35 2.09 -10.28
N LYS A 136 -3.61 2.95 -10.99
CA LYS A 136 -4.29 3.90 -11.90
C LYS A 136 -5.05 3.23 -13.03
N ALA A 137 -4.69 1.99 -13.40
CA ALA A 137 -5.45 1.20 -14.35
C ALA A 137 -6.70 0.53 -13.73
N MET A 138 -6.83 0.45 -12.38
CA MET A 138 -7.83 -0.40 -11.71
C MET A 138 -8.30 0.17 -10.35
N THR A 139 -9.60 0.11 -10.04
CA THR A 139 -10.12 0.65 -8.77
C THR A 139 -9.49 -0.01 -7.54
N SER A 140 -9.22 -1.31 -7.56
CA SER A 140 -8.43 -2.00 -6.53
C SER A 140 -7.90 -3.34 -7.01
N VAL A 141 -6.67 -3.67 -6.63
CA VAL A 141 -6.02 -4.95 -6.88
C VAL A 141 -5.79 -5.64 -5.54
N HIS A 142 -6.50 -6.73 -5.28
CA HIS A 142 -6.28 -7.58 -4.11
C HIS A 142 -5.44 -8.80 -4.53
N MET A 143 -4.29 -8.97 -3.89
CA MET A 143 -3.35 -10.05 -4.16
C MET A 143 -3.09 -10.84 -2.88
N SER A 144 -2.84 -12.14 -3.02
CA SER A 144 -2.69 -13.03 -1.87
C SER A 144 -1.38 -12.82 -1.12
N ASP A 145 -1.35 -13.42 0.06
CA ASP A 145 -0.24 -13.32 1.00
C ASP A 145 1.10 -13.82 0.45
N LEU A 146 2.19 -13.37 1.08
CA LEU A 146 3.54 -13.89 0.94
C LEU A 146 3.73 -15.12 1.83
N TYR A 147 4.36 -16.15 1.28
CA TYR A 147 4.59 -17.41 1.97
C TYR A 147 6.04 -17.86 1.88
N GLU A 148 6.46 -18.64 2.89
CA GLU A 148 7.77 -19.30 2.91
C GLU A 148 8.95 -18.33 2.75
N LEU A 149 8.83 -17.11 3.30
CA LEU A 149 9.80 -16.04 3.10
C LEU A 149 11.17 -16.41 3.68
N LYS A 150 12.22 -16.30 2.87
CA LYS A 150 13.62 -16.52 3.26
C LYS A 150 14.46 -15.32 2.86
N VAL A 151 15.41 -14.95 3.72
CA VAL A 151 16.32 -13.84 3.47
C VAL A 151 17.77 -14.30 3.62
N LYS A 152 18.63 -13.82 2.72
CA LYS A 152 20.08 -13.88 2.85
C LYS A 152 20.65 -12.47 2.89
N VAL A 153 21.63 -12.23 3.75
CA VAL A 153 22.42 -11.00 3.80
C VAL A 153 23.87 -11.36 3.52
N ASN A 154 24.44 -10.80 2.45
CA ASN A 154 25.79 -11.13 1.95
C ASN A 154 25.99 -12.65 1.81
N GLY A 155 25.00 -13.34 1.24
CA GLY A 155 25.01 -14.80 1.03
C GLY A 155 24.72 -15.65 2.27
N LYS A 156 24.64 -15.06 3.47
CA LYS A 156 24.33 -15.78 4.72
C LYS A 156 22.84 -15.72 5.02
N SER A 157 22.22 -16.86 5.28
CA SER A 157 20.81 -16.91 5.68
C SER A 157 20.61 -16.20 7.02
N VAL A 158 19.55 -15.39 7.13
CA VAL A 158 19.19 -14.70 8.37
C VAL A 158 17.83 -15.17 8.86
N THR A 159 17.60 -15.07 10.17
CA THR A 159 16.33 -15.43 10.79
C THR A 159 15.26 -14.42 10.40
N VAL A 160 14.21 -14.90 9.76
CA VAL A 160 12.99 -14.14 9.47
C VAL A 160 11.97 -14.49 10.54
N LYS A 161 11.33 -13.47 11.11
CA LYS A 161 10.26 -13.63 12.11
C LYS A 161 8.99 -13.01 11.58
N ARG A 162 7.83 -13.53 11.99
CA ARG A 162 6.59 -12.77 11.90
C ARG A 162 6.60 -11.70 12.98
N ALA A 163 6.32 -10.47 12.62
CA ALA A 163 6.13 -9.39 13.58
C ALA A 163 4.90 -9.67 14.43
N SER A 164 4.93 -9.20 15.67
CA SER A 164 3.85 -9.27 16.64
C SER A 164 4.04 -8.21 17.70
N SER A 165 2.98 -7.84 18.40
CA SER A 165 3.06 -6.92 19.54
C SER A 165 3.98 -7.45 20.67
N ALA A 166 4.25 -8.75 20.73
CA ALA A 166 5.14 -9.36 21.71
C ALA A 166 6.64 -9.23 21.37
N ASN A 167 7.00 -8.97 20.12
CA ASN A 167 8.39 -8.93 19.66
C ASN A 167 8.77 -7.65 18.90
N VAL A 168 7.86 -6.67 18.84
CA VAL A 168 8.09 -5.36 18.24
C VAL A 168 7.55 -4.27 19.16
N ASP A 169 8.45 -3.39 19.62
CA ASP A 169 8.08 -2.10 20.20
C ASP A 169 7.61 -1.19 19.06
N ALA A 170 6.37 -1.39 18.65
CA ALA A 170 5.74 -0.59 17.61
C ALA A 170 5.24 0.74 18.22
N TYR A 171 5.05 1.77 17.38
CA TYR A 171 4.52 3.06 17.83
C TYR A 171 3.20 2.88 18.60
N GLN A 172 3.09 3.44 19.80
CA GLN A 172 1.95 3.26 20.73
C GLN A 172 0.58 3.77 20.23
N ASP A 173 0.45 4.22 19.00
CA ASP A 173 -0.83 4.67 18.45
C ASP A 173 -1.60 3.53 17.81
N GLN A 174 -2.93 3.62 17.80
CA GLN A 174 -3.91 2.64 17.28
C GLN A 174 -3.74 2.24 15.80
N ALA A 175 -2.65 2.65 15.13
CA ALA A 175 -2.22 2.20 13.81
C ALA A 175 -1.65 0.75 13.79
N LEU A 176 -1.68 0.06 14.94
CA LEU A 176 -1.07 -1.27 15.17
C LEU A 176 -1.95 -2.47 14.81
N ASP A 177 -3.17 -2.28 14.30
CA ASP A 177 -4.07 -3.38 13.94
C ASP A 177 -3.52 -4.31 12.82
N GLN A 178 -2.33 -4.02 12.28
CA GLN A 178 -1.66 -4.82 11.24
C GLN A 178 -0.20 -5.19 11.55
N VAL A 179 0.29 -5.10 12.80
CA VAL A 179 1.67 -5.53 13.15
C VAL A 179 1.91 -7.00 12.77
N ASP A 180 0.91 -7.85 12.99
CA ASP A 180 0.97 -9.28 12.69
C ASP A 180 1.00 -9.58 11.17
N ASN A 181 0.92 -8.56 10.32
CA ASN A 181 0.93 -8.66 8.87
C ASN A 181 2.32 -8.46 8.26
N TRP A 182 3.41 -8.73 8.99
CA TRP A 182 4.77 -8.50 8.49
C TRP A 182 5.71 -9.67 8.77
N TYR A 183 6.57 -9.97 7.80
CA TYR A 183 7.82 -10.70 8.02
C TYR A 183 8.94 -9.70 8.22
N ILE A 184 9.78 -9.91 9.23
CA ILE A 184 10.82 -8.98 9.64
C ILE A 184 12.15 -9.70 9.85
N TRP A 185 13.25 -9.02 9.57
CA TRP A 185 14.61 -9.48 9.84
C TRP A 185 15.51 -8.29 10.15
N GLU A 186 16.64 -8.56 10.79
CA GLU A 186 17.66 -7.55 11.09
C GLU A 186 18.84 -7.68 10.13
N ALA A 187 19.37 -6.54 9.70
CA ALA A 187 20.57 -6.46 8.88
C ALA A 187 21.52 -5.38 9.41
N ALA A 188 22.82 -5.66 9.32
CA ALA A 188 23.88 -4.71 9.63
C ALA A 188 24.50 -4.20 8.33
N TYR A 189 24.59 -2.88 8.20
CA TYR A 189 25.16 -2.17 7.06
C TYR A 189 26.43 -1.47 7.48
N ALA A 190 27.59 -1.99 7.07
CA ALA A 190 28.88 -1.41 7.43
C ALA A 190 29.07 -0.02 6.77
N PRO A 191 29.83 0.90 7.41
CA PRO A 191 30.06 2.26 6.90
C PRO A 191 30.49 2.29 5.44
N LYS A 192 29.84 3.11 4.60
CA LYS A 192 30.21 3.31 3.18
C LYS A 192 30.27 2.04 2.33
N THR A 193 29.69 0.93 2.79
CA THR A 193 29.71 -0.35 2.07
C THR A 193 28.37 -0.68 1.42
N ILE A 194 28.41 -1.57 0.43
CA ILE A 194 27.24 -2.18 -0.17
C ILE A 194 26.96 -3.52 0.51
N THR A 195 25.73 -3.69 0.97
CA THR A 195 25.20 -4.94 1.52
C THR A 195 24.26 -5.56 0.50
N LYS A 196 24.52 -6.81 0.12
CA LYS A 196 23.60 -7.59 -0.75
C LYS A 196 22.53 -8.23 0.12
N ILE A 197 21.27 -7.98 -0.20
CA ILE A 197 20.11 -8.65 0.41
C ILE A 197 19.44 -9.49 -0.67
N GLU A 198 19.17 -10.75 -0.37
CA GLU A 198 18.40 -11.63 -1.24
C GLU A 198 17.13 -12.07 -0.51
N VAL A 199 15.98 -11.90 -1.14
CA VAL A 199 14.67 -12.23 -0.55
C VAL A 199 13.97 -13.24 -1.46
N TYR A 200 13.47 -14.32 -0.88
CA TYR A 200 12.79 -15.40 -1.59
C TYR A 200 11.41 -15.58 -0.98
N PHE A 201 10.38 -15.74 -1.79
CA PHE A 201 9.03 -16.03 -1.32
C PHE A 201 8.18 -16.70 -2.40
N LEU A 202 7.09 -17.32 -1.96
CA LEU A 202 6.01 -17.80 -2.81
C LEU A 202 4.81 -16.87 -2.71
N VAL A 203 4.09 -16.71 -3.82
CA VAL A 203 2.83 -15.95 -3.87
C VAL A 203 1.76 -16.83 -4.46
N ASN A 204 0.60 -16.90 -3.80
CA ASN A 204 -0.60 -17.47 -4.41
C ASN A 204 -1.16 -16.43 -5.38
N THR A 205 -1.14 -16.72 -6.67
CA THR A 205 -1.63 -15.78 -7.68
C THR A 205 -3.04 -16.12 -8.12
N ASN A 206 -3.56 -17.29 -7.74
CA ASN A 206 -4.85 -17.84 -8.17
C ASN A 206 -6.09 -17.16 -7.55
N GLN A 207 -5.90 -16.19 -6.66
CA GLN A 207 -6.97 -15.50 -5.98
C GLN A 207 -6.93 -13.99 -6.23
N ALA A 208 -6.24 -13.56 -7.29
CA ALA A 208 -6.23 -12.16 -7.66
C ALA A 208 -7.64 -11.70 -8.05
N GLN A 209 -8.03 -10.56 -7.48
CA GLN A 209 -9.33 -9.96 -7.73
C GLN A 209 -9.14 -8.60 -8.39
N LEU A 210 -9.77 -8.42 -9.55
CA LEU A 210 -10.04 -7.10 -10.13
C LEU A 210 -11.40 -6.64 -9.65
N ARG A 211 -11.49 -5.39 -9.22
CA ARG A 211 -12.75 -4.80 -8.80
C ARG A 211 -12.94 -3.43 -9.43
N GLU A 212 -14.18 -3.17 -9.84
CA GLU A 212 -14.67 -1.88 -10.34
C GLU A 212 -16.10 -1.71 -9.81
N GLY A 213 -16.26 -0.83 -8.83
CA GLY A 213 -17.51 -0.70 -8.08
C GLY A 213 -17.92 -2.01 -7.38
N TYR A 214 -19.10 -2.51 -7.76
CA TYR A 214 -19.67 -3.77 -7.25
C TYR A 214 -19.32 -5.00 -8.09
N ASN A 215 -18.66 -4.82 -9.23
CA ASN A 215 -18.24 -5.93 -10.06
C ASN A 215 -16.86 -6.43 -9.62
N ALA A 216 -16.70 -7.75 -9.58
CA ALA A 216 -15.43 -8.41 -9.34
C ALA A 216 -15.17 -9.47 -10.41
N ASP A 217 -13.92 -9.58 -10.84
CA ASP A 217 -13.41 -10.60 -11.74
C ASP A 217 -12.21 -11.30 -11.10
N TYR A 218 -12.17 -12.64 -11.18
CA TYR A 218 -11.15 -13.46 -10.54
C TYR A 218 -10.33 -14.19 -11.59
N HIS A 219 -9.02 -14.07 -11.49
CA HIS A 219 -8.06 -14.56 -12.49
C HIS A 219 -6.72 -14.83 -11.78
N ASN A 220 -5.70 -15.32 -12.50
CA ASN A 220 -4.36 -15.33 -11.90
C ASN A 220 -3.71 -13.97 -12.05
N GLY A 221 -3.23 -13.41 -10.95
CA GLY A 221 -2.64 -12.09 -10.92
C GLY A 221 -1.37 -12.04 -10.09
N PHE A 222 -0.42 -11.22 -10.53
CA PHE A 222 0.83 -10.98 -9.83
C PHE A 222 1.08 -9.48 -9.71
N SER A 223 1.59 -9.05 -8.56
CA SER A 223 1.96 -7.67 -8.33
C SER A 223 3.29 -7.53 -7.63
N TYR A 224 3.96 -6.40 -7.87
CA TYR A 224 5.18 -6.02 -7.17
C TYR A 224 5.21 -4.51 -6.95
N LEU A 225 5.42 -4.08 -5.71
CA LEU A 225 5.32 -2.68 -5.30
C LEU A 225 6.69 -1.99 -5.33
N LEU A 226 6.98 -1.29 -6.42
CA LEU A 226 8.20 -0.50 -6.56
C LEU A 226 8.15 0.76 -5.69
N GLU A 227 6.98 1.35 -5.46
CA GLU A 227 6.82 2.57 -4.65
C GLU A 227 7.37 2.44 -3.22
N SER A 228 7.44 1.21 -2.69
CA SER A 228 8.04 0.91 -1.38
C SER A 228 9.51 1.34 -1.31
N GLY A 229 10.17 1.47 -2.46
CA GLY A 229 11.52 1.98 -2.58
C GLY A 229 11.71 3.41 -2.06
N LYS A 230 10.63 4.21 -1.96
CA LYS A 230 10.66 5.63 -1.56
C LYS A 230 11.21 5.89 -0.15
N ALA A 231 11.19 4.90 0.74
CA ALA A 231 11.76 5.06 2.08
C ALA A 231 13.29 4.98 2.13
N TRP A 232 13.90 4.41 1.09
CA TRP A 232 15.36 4.39 0.98
C TRP A 232 15.87 5.77 0.54
N ALA A 233 17.14 6.01 0.81
CA ALA A 233 17.79 7.24 0.41
C ALA A 233 17.88 7.32 -1.13
N LYS A 234 17.52 8.47 -1.70
CA LYS A 234 17.61 8.78 -3.13
C LYS A 234 16.82 7.81 -4.02
N ASN A 235 16.96 7.98 -5.34
CA ASN A 235 16.38 7.11 -6.35
C ASN A 235 17.06 5.73 -6.37
N ILE A 236 16.35 4.74 -6.94
CA ILE A 236 16.91 3.44 -7.28
C ILE A 236 17.73 3.62 -8.56
N GLU A 237 19.06 3.49 -8.48
CA GLU A 237 19.91 3.91 -9.60
C GLU A 237 19.73 3.03 -10.85
N ARG A 238 19.49 1.73 -10.66
CA ARG A 238 19.16 0.81 -11.76
C ARG A 238 18.38 -0.38 -11.24
N GLY A 239 17.46 -0.90 -12.04
CA GLY A 239 16.79 -2.14 -11.70
C GLY A 239 16.29 -2.90 -12.92
N ARG A 240 16.11 -4.20 -12.71
CA ARG A 240 15.56 -5.12 -13.69
C ARG A 240 14.54 -6.03 -13.02
N VAL A 241 13.33 -6.08 -13.59
CA VAL A 241 12.36 -7.13 -13.29
C VAL A 241 12.37 -8.13 -14.44
N TYR A 242 12.78 -9.35 -14.13
CA TYR A 242 12.84 -10.47 -15.06
C TYR A 242 11.76 -11.48 -14.69
N MET A 243 10.91 -11.83 -15.65
CA MET A 243 9.83 -12.79 -15.47
C MET A 243 9.96 -13.92 -16.49
N GLN A 244 10.10 -15.15 -15.99
CA GLN A 244 10.08 -16.38 -16.77
C GLN A 244 8.71 -17.03 -16.60
N LEU A 245 7.97 -17.15 -17.70
CA LEU A 245 6.71 -17.89 -17.77
C LEU A 245 7.00 -19.39 -17.78
N MET A 246 6.36 -20.11 -16.87
CA MET A 246 6.59 -21.52 -16.60
C MET A 246 5.43 -22.39 -17.04
N ASP A 247 5.70 -23.70 -17.14
CA ASP A 247 4.76 -24.73 -17.52
C ASP A 247 4.01 -24.39 -18.82
N THR A 248 2.69 -24.23 -18.75
CA THR A 248 1.83 -23.96 -19.91
C THR A 248 1.72 -22.47 -20.24
N LEU A 249 2.33 -21.59 -19.44
CA LEU A 249 2.24 -20.15 -19.67
C LEU A 249 3.14 -19.72 -20.82
N GLN A 250 2.57 -18.90 -21.70
CA GLN A 250 3.27 -18.25 -22.81
C GLN A 250 2.94 -16.76 -22.79
N VAL A 251 3.63 -15.95 -23.57
CA VAL A 251 3.36 -14.50 -23.64
C VAL A 251 1.88 -14.20 -23.95
N LYS A 252 1.24 -15.03 -24.78
CA LYS A 252 -0.20 -14.93 -25.09
C LYS A 252 -1.13 -15.17 -23.90
N SER A 253 -0.63 -15.80 -22.83
CA SER A 253 -1.37 -16.02 -21.57
C SER A 253 -1.46 -14.74 -20.74
N ILE A 254 -0.64 -13.73 -21.05
CA ILE A 254 -0.66 -12.43 -20.40
C ILE A 254 -1.81 -11.60 -21.00
N GLN A 255 -2.76 -11.25 -20.15
CA GLN A 255 -3.97 -10.50 -20.52
C GLN A 255 -3.75 -8.99 -20.30
N GLY A 256 -3.08 -8.61 -19.21
CA GLY A 256 -2.80 -7.22 -18.85
C GLY A 256 -1.43 -7.07 -18.19
N VAL A 257 -0.72 -6.00 -18.56
CA VAL A 257 0.56 -5.60 -17.95
C VAL A 257 0.54 -4.12 -17.62
N TYR A 258 0.89 -3.81 -16.38
CA TYR A 258 1.15 -2.46 -15.90
C TYR A 258 2.55 -2.42 -15.23
N PRO A 259 3.35 -1.36 -15.43
CA PRO A 259 3.07 -0.17 -16.24
C PRO A 259 2.96 -0.50 -17.75
N PHE A 260 2.04 0.17 -18.43
CA PHE A 260 1.78 -0.12 -19.85
C PHE A 260 3.03 0.16 -20.70
N LYS A 261 3.31 -0.75 -21.65
CA LYS A 261 4.45 -0.66 -22.58
C LYS A 261 5.85 -0.67 -21.92
N ALA A 262 5.95 -0.94 -20.61
CA ALA A 262 7.21 -0.99 -19.89
C ALA A 262 7.97 -2.31 -20.11
N PHE A 263 7.24 -3.43 -20.19
CA PHE A 263 7.83 -4.74 -20.38
C PHE A 263 8.15 -5.03 -21.85
N LYS A 264 9.34 -5.60 -22.07
CA LYS A 264 9.76 -6.23 -23.32
C LYS A 264 9.67 -7.75 -23.21
N THR A 265 9.54 -8.43 -24.34
CA THR A 265 9.42 -9.89 -24.41
C THR A 265 10.14 -10.48 -25.62
N ASP A 266 10.64 -11.70 -25.43
CA ASP A 266 11.17 -12.57 -26.47
C ASP A 266 10.07 -13.21 -27.34
N SER A 267 8.80 -12.88 -27.09
CA SER A 267 7.60 -13.47 -27.72
C SER A 267 7.36 -14.95 -27.40
N LYS A 268 8.14 -15.56 -26.50
CA LYS A 268 7.96 -16.94 -26.08
C LYS A 268 7.48 -16.99 -24.64
N ASN A 269 8.40 -16.81 -23.71
CA ASN A 269 8.15 -17.05 -22.29
C ASN A 269 8.93 -16.11 -21.37
N GLN A 270 9.57 -15.06 -21.86
CA GLN A 270 10.31 -14.11 -21.03
C GLN A 270 9.74 -12.71 -21.14
N LEU A 271 9.65 -12.02 -20.00
CA LEU A 271 9.34 -10.60 -19.91
C LEU A 271 10.42 -9.89 -19.10
N VAL A 272 10.84 -8.72 -19.56
CA VAL A 272 11.84 -7.88 -18.88
C VAL A 272 11.36 -6.45 -18.81
N TYR A 273 11.44 -5.86 -17.62
CA TYR A 273 11.28 -4.43 -17.41
C TYR A 273 12.56 -3.87 -16.79
N ASP A 274 13.22 -2.98 -17.55
CA ASP A 274 14.43 -2.27 -17.14
C ASP A 274 14.09 -0.83 -16.74
N PHE A 275 14.71 -0.33 -15.69
CA PHE A 275 14.62 1.08 -15.29
C PHE A 275 15.96 1.58 -14.73
N VAL A 276 16.16 2.90 -14.83
CA VAL A 276 17.37 3.61 -14.41
C VAL A 276 16.94 4.89 -13.71
N ASP A 277 17.63 5.23 -12.62
CA ASP A 277 17.37 6.42 -11.80
C ASP A 277 15.88 6.60 -11.46
N LEU A 278 15.26 5.52 -11.01
CA LEU A 278 13.83 5.47 -10.73
C LEU A 278 13.53 6.16 -9.40
N GLU A 279 12.76 7.25 -9.44
CA GLU A 279 12.08 7.81 -8.27
C GLU A 279 10.80 6.98 -8.01
N PRO A 280 10.77 6.12 -6.98
CA PRO A 280 9.69 5.15 -6.85
C PRO A 280 8.37 5.81 -6.46
N ASN A 281 7.33 5.53 -7.24
CA ASN A 281 5.96 5.99 -7.00
C ASN A 281 4.93 4.95 -7.47
N GLU A 282 3.65 5.20 -7.19
CA GLU A 282 2.56 4.25 -7.46
C GLU A 282 2.43 3.87 -8.95
N ASN A 283 2.93 4.72 -9.86
CA ASN A 283 2.89 4.47 -11.30
C ASN A 283 3.95 3.49 -11.77
N ASN A 284 4.89 3.14 -10.89
CA ASN A 284 5.92 2.16 -11.19
C ASN A 284 5.55 0.76 -10.70
N ASN A 285 4.54 0.65 -9.83
CA ASN A 285 4.07 -0.64 -9.35
C ASN A 285 3.72 -1.56 -10.52
N ILE A 286 4.04 -2.83 -10.37
CA ILE A 286 3.84 -3.83 -11.41
C ILE A 286 2.55 -4.58 -11.11
N VAL A 287 1.71 -4.74 -12.14
CA VAL A 287 0.53 -5.61 -12.12
C VAL A 287 0.53 -6.44 -13.39
N ILE A 288 0.43 -7.76 -13.24
CA ILE A 288 0.32 -8.70 -14.34
C ILE A 288 -0.98 -9.49 -14.13
N ARG A 289 -1.90 -9.34 -15.08
CA ARG A 289 -3.10 -10.18 -15.23
C ARG A 289 -2.77 -11.28 -16.23
N TYR A 290 -2.97 -12.55 -15.88
CA TYR A 290 -2.65 -13.65 -16.76
C TYR A 290 -3.49 -14.89 -16.46
N ALA A 291 -3.86 -15.62 -17.51
CA ALA A 291 -4.59 -16.89 -17.41
C ALA A 291 -5.88 -16.86 -16.55
N GLU A 292 -6.71 -17.88 -16.73
CA GLU A 292 -7.92 -18.03 -15.93
C GLU A 292 -7.61 -18.57 -14.54
N GLN A 293 -8.49 -18.25 -13.59
CA GLN A 293 -8.45 -18.83 -12.26
C GLN A 293 -8.63 -20.36 -12.34
N LEU A 294 -7.79 -21.09 -11.63
CA LEU A 294 -7.84 -22.54 -11.51
C LEU A 294 -8.76 -22.94 -10.36
N SER A 295 -9.87 -23.63 -10.67
CA SER A 295 -10.89 -24.01 -9.68
C SER A 295 -10.46 -25.07 -8.67
N LYS A 296 -9.45 -25.89 -9.01
CA LYS A 296 -8.92 -26.97 -8.15
C LYS A 296 -7.46 -26.74 -7.73
N PHE A 297 -7.04 -25.49 -7.62
CA PHE A 297 -5.67 -25.15 -7.22
C PHE A 297 -5.43 -25.43 -5.73
N ASN A 298 -4.31 -26.10 -5.41
CA ASN A 298 -3.92 -26.40 -4.04
C ASN A 298 -2.55 -25.78 -3.75
N PHE A 299 -2.57 -24.57 -3.20
CA PHE A 299 -1.36 -23.82 -2.88
C PHE A 299 -0.54 -24.45 -1.74
N ASN A 300 -1.19 -25.15 -0.79
CA ASN A 300 -0.48 -25.82 0.31
C ASN A 300 0.51 -26.88 -0.22
N LYS A 301 0.16 -27.58 -1.31
CA LYS A 301 1.10 -28.52 -1.97
C LYS A 301 2.32 -27.79 -2.57
N ILE A 302 2.15 -26.56 -3.03
CA ILE A 302 3.23 -25.74 -3.57
C ILE A 302 4.16 -25.29 -2.44
N GLN A 303 3.60 -24.85 -1.29
CA GLN A 303 4.37 -24.46 -0.11
C GLN A 303 5.28 -25.59 0.39
N GLN A 304 4.76 -26.82 0.44
CA GLN A 304 5.54 -28.00 0.84
C GLN A 304 6.77 -28.24 -0.07
N GLN A 305 6.80 -27.66 -1.26
CA GLN A 305 7.90 -27.77 -2.22
C GLN A 305 8.73 -26.48 -2.34
N ALA A 306 8.56 -25.49 -1.46
CA ALA A 306 9.20 -24.18 -1.56
C ALA A 306 10.73 -24.27 -1.73
N THR A 307 11.41 -25.12 -0.97
CA THR A 307 12.86 -25.33 -1.11
C THR A 307 13.26 -25.83 -2.50
N SER A 308 12.45 -26.68 -3.14
CA SER A 308 12.71 -27.12 -4.52
C SER A 308 12.52 -25.98 -5.51
N TYR A 309 11.51 -25.13 -5.32
CA TYR A 309 11.28 -23.96 -6.16
C TYR A 309 12.39 -22.91 -6.02
N TYR A 310 12.88 -22.67 -4.80
CA TYR A 310 14.02 -21.77 -4.58
C TYR A 310 15.30 -22.30 -5.24
N LYS A 311 15.52 -23.61 -5.23
CA LYS A 311 16.62 -24.21 -6.02
C LYS A 311 16.44 -24.03 -7.53
N LYS A 312 15.21 -24.00 -8.04
CA LYS A 312 14.94 -23.75 -9.47
C LYS A 312 15.22 -22.30 -9.84
N ILE A 313 14.77 -21.34 -9.03
CA ILE A 313 15.02 -19.92 -9.31
C ILE A 313 16.49 -19.55 -9.14
N ASP A 314 17.22 -20.20 -8.23
CA ASP A 314 18.69 -20.03 -8.09
C ASP A 314 19.49 -20.56 -9.28
N ARG A 315 18.91 -21.44 -10.12
CA ARG A 315 19.55 -21.87 -11.37
C ARG A 315 19.40 -20.85 -12.49
N LEU A 316 18.51 -19.86 -12.32
CA LEU A 316 18.53 -18.69 -13.16
C LEU A 316 19.79 -17.91 -12.80
N ASP A 317 20.74 -17.85 -13.72
CA ASP A 317 21.98 -17.11 -13.50
C ASP A 317 21.68 -15.61 -13.49
N SER A 318 21.75 -15.01 -12.29
CA SER A 318 21.53 -13.58 -12.06
C SER A 318 22.46 -12.72 -12.93
N GLU A 319 23.69 -13.14 -13.20
CA GLU A 319 24.64 -12.35 -14.01
C GLU A 319 24.27 -12.41 -15.50
N THR A 320 23.94 -13.60 -16.01
CA THR A 320 23.37 -13.74 -17.36
C THR A 320 22.10 -12.91 -17.51
N ILE A 321 21.20 -12.92 -16.52
CA ILE A 321 19.96 -12.13 -16.57
C ILE A 321 20.26 -10.64 -16.55
N LYS A 322 21.22 -10.13 -15.78
CA LYS A 322 21.60 -8.71 -15.78
C LYS A 322 22.18 -8.27 -17.12
N GLN A 323 22.89 -9.16 -17.82
CA GLN A 323 23.54 -8.87 -19.10
C GLN A 323 22.66 -9.11 -20.32
N LEU A 324 21.45 -9.65 -20.13
CA LEU A 324 20.53 -9.97 -21.22
C LEU A 324 20.24 -8.72 -22.07
N ASP A 325 20.52 -8.81 -23.37
CA ASP A 325 20.24 -7.76 -24.35
C ASP A 325 18.78 -7.85 -24.83
N THR A 326 18.00 -6.85 -24.47
CA THR A 326 16.58 -6.73 -24.82
C THR A 326 16.33 -5.72 -25.94
N LYS A 327 17.35 -5.26 -26.66
CA LYS A 327 17.18 -4.24 -27.72
C LYS A 327 16.26 -4.68 -28.85
N GLN A 328 16.33 -5.96 -29.23
CA GLN A 328 15.52 -6.53 -30.32
C GLN A 328 14.19 -7.15 -29.84
N TRP A 329 13.91 -7.08 -28.55
CA TRP A 329 12.70 -7.67 -27.97
C TRP A 329 11.49 -6.79 -28.24
N LYS A 330 10.32 -7.43 -28.37
CA LYS A 330 9.05 -6.72 -28.62
C LYS A 330 8.50 -6.14 -27.33
N THR A 331 7.85 -5.00 -27.40
CA THR A 331 7.09 -4.47 -26.26
C THR A 331 5.82 -5.28 -26.03
N VAL A 332 5.51 -5.61 -24.78
CA VAL A 332 4.25 -6.24 -24.41
C VAL A 332 3.13 -5.20 -24.47
N THR A 333 2.08 -5.48 -25.25
CA THR A 333 0.93 -4.58 -25.46
C THR A 333 -0.34 -5.04 -24.76
N ALA A 334 -0.26 -6.12 -23.98
CA ALA A 334 -1.39 -6.65 -23.21
C ALA A 334 -1.86 -5.60 -22.19
N ALA A 335 -3.10 -5.13 -22.34
CA ALA A 335 -3.67 -4.05 -21.55
C ALA A 335 -5.10 -4.37 -21.08
N ASP A 336 -5.48 -5.64 -21.13
CA ASP A 336 -6.82 -6.06 -20.73
C ASP A 336 -6.91 -6.16 -19.21
N PHE A 337 -7.37 -5.06 -18.62
CA PHE A 337 -7.73 -4.95 -17.21
C PHE A 337 -9.25 -4.79 -17.04
N LYS A 338 -10.04 -5.12 -18.07
CA LYS A 338 -11.49 -4.99 -18.03
C LYS A 338 -12.12 -6.08 -17.19
N ILE A 339 -13.20 -5.74 -16.49
CA ILE A 339 -13.98 -6.68 -15.71
C ILE A 339 -15.13 -7.22 -16.57
N TYR A 340 -15.13 -8.53 -16.78
CA TYR A 340 -16.14 -9.22 -17.61
C TYR A 340 -17.28 -9.83 -16.78
N SER A 341 -17.46 -9.37 -15.54
CA SER A 341 -18.46 -9.85 -14.59
C SER A 341 -19.83 -10.06 -15.24
N LYS A 342 -20.37 -11.28 -15.10
CA LYS A 342 -21.72 -11.67 -15.54
C LYS A 342 -22.81 -11.30 -14.52
N ASN A 343 -22.45 -10.83 -13.33
CA ASN A 343 -23.36 -10.73 -12.19
C ASN A 343 -23.83 -9.30 -11.87
N GLY A 344 -23.19 -8.27 -12.44
CA GLY A 344 -23.57 -6.86 -12.21
C GLY A 344 -25.01 -6.53 -12.63
N GLY A 345 -25.55 -7.25 -13.63
CA GLY A 345 -26.94 -7.11 -14.04
C GLY A 345 -27.94 -7.59 -12.98
N VAL A 346 -27.62 -8.60 -12.18
CA VAL A 346 -28.56 -9.20 -11.21
C VAL A 346 -28.84 -8.24 -10.06
N LEU A 347 -27.83 -7.50 -9.60
CA LEU A 347 -27.98 -6.52 -8.51
C LEU A 347 -28.71 -5.24 -8.94
N VAL A 348 -28.70 -4.89 -10.22
CA VAL A 348 -29.55 -3.81 -10.77
C VAL A 348 -30.96 -4.32 -11.04
N PHE A 349 -31.09 -5.58 -11.48
CA PHE A 349 -32.37 -6.21 -11.75
C PHE A 349 -33.19 -6.45 -10.48
N PHE A 350 -32.56 -6.77 -9.34
CA PHE A 350 -33.27 -7.10 -8.11
C PHE A 350 -34.06 -5.92 -7.51
N PRO A 351 -33.52 -4.69 -7.36
CA PRO A 351 -34.28 -3.52 -6.93
C PRO A 351 -35.37 -3.13 -7.92
N LEU A 352 -35.12 -3.23 -9.23
CA LEU A 352 -36.13 -2.99 -10.26
C LEU A 352 -37.26 -4.01 -10.16
N LEU A 353 -36.93 -5.31 -10.06
CA LEU A 353 -37.89 -6.38 -9.85
C LEU A 353 -38.72 -6.12 -8.59
N MET A 354 -38.10 -5.76 -7.46
CA MET A 354 -38.82 -5.44 -6.22
C MET A 354 -39.75 -4.23 -6.38
N ALA A 355 -39.30 -3.17 -7.06
CA ALA A 355 -40.10 -1.98 -7.32
C ALA A 355 -41.35 -2.26 -8.15
N TYR A 356 -41.30 -3.21 -9.08
CA TYR A 356 -42.46 -3.60 -9.92
C TYR A 356 -43.29 -4.75 -9.34
N LEU A 357 -42.66 -5.73 -8.67
CA LEU A 357 -43.32 -6.91 -8.14
C LEU A 357 -44.14 -6.58 -6.87
N ILE A 358 -43.63 -5.71 -6.00
CA ILE A 358 -44.32 -5.35 -4.75
C ILE A 358 -45.69 -4.71 -5.02
N PRO A 359 -45.83 -3.68 -5.88
CA PRO A 359 -47.15 -3.11 -6.21
C PRO A 359 -48.12 -4.13 -6.79
N VAL A 360 -47.65 -5.01 -7.67
CA VAL A 360 -48.48 -6.08 -8.25
C VAL A 360 -48.96 -7.03 -7.18
N LEU A 361 -48.08 -7.46 -6.26
CA LEU A 361 -48.45 -8.34 -5.15
C LEU A 361 -49.45 -7.66 -4.19
N VAL A 362 -49.30 -6.37 -3.92
CA VAL A 362 -50.25 -5.59 -3.11
C VAL A 362 -51.63 -5.53 -3.78
N VAL A 363 -51.68 -5.28 -5.09
CA VAL A 363 -52.95 -5.26 -5.85
C VAL A 363 -53.60 -6.65 -5.85
N VAL A 364 -52.83 -7.70 -6.15
CA VAL A 364 -53.33 -9.09 -6.12
C VAL A 364 -53.87 -9.45 -4.73
N PHE A 365 -53.14 -9.10 -3.68
CA PHE A 365 -53.58 -9.33 -2.30
C PHE A 365 -54.86 -8.56 -1.97
N ALA A 366 -54.96 -7.30 -2.37
CA ALA A 366 -56.17 -6.47 -2.19
C ALA A 366 -57.38 -7.08 -2.91
N VAL A 367 -57.20 -7.56 -4.14
CA VAL A 367 -58.25 -8.25 -4.93
C VAL A 367 -58.69 -9.55 -4.25
N ILE A 368 -57.74 -10.38 -3.78
CA ILE A 368 -58.05 -11.61 -3.03
C ILE A 368 -58.84 -11.28 -1.76
N MET A 369 -58.41 -10.27 -1.01
CA MET A 369 -59.09 -9.83 0.20
C MET A 369 -60.50 -9.30 -0.08
N TRP A 370 -60.69 -8.55 -1.17
CA TRP A 370 -61.99 -8.08 -1.63
C TRP A 370 -62.94 -9.24 -1.97
N PHE A 371 -62.49 -10.22 -2.75
CA PHE A 371 -63.30 -11.41 -3.05
C PHE A 371 -63.65 -12.22 -1.80
N ARG A 372 -62.72 -12.36 -0.85
CA ARG A 372 -62.99 -13.01 0.44
C ARG A 372 -64.01 -12.25 1.27
N TYR A 373 -63.94 -10.92 1.28
CA TYR A 373 -64.91 -10.06 1.96
C TYR A 373 -66.31 -10.20 1.34
N GLN A 374 -66.43 -10.10 0.01
CA GLN A 374 -67.72 -10.25 -0.68
C GLN A 374 -68.35 -11.63 -0.43
N ARG A 375 -67.56 -12.71 -0.46
CA ARG A 375 -68.05 -14.06 -0.12
C ARG A 375 -68.53 -14.19 1.32
N ARG A 376 -67.92 -13.48 2.28
CA ARG A 376 -68.40 -13.46 3.67
C ARG A 376 -69.69 -12.67 3.81
N LYS A 377 -69.84 -11.56 3.07
CA LYS A 377 -71.06 -10.75 3.07
C LYS A 377 -72.24 -11.51 2.45
N ALA A 378 -72.02 -12.30 1.41
CA ALA A 378 -73.08 -13.12 0.79
C ALA A 378 -73.50 -14.36 1.61
N LYS A 379 -72.76 -14.70 2.67
CA LYS A 379 -73.09 -15.79 3.61
C LYS A 379 -73.74 -15.31 4.91
N LYS A 380 -73.80 -14.00 5.14
CA LYS A 380 -74.62 -13.37 6.18
C LYS A 380 -75.90 -12.87 5.55
#